data_AF-A0A2G9NKZ6-F1
#
_entry.id   AF-A0A2G9NKZ6-F1
#
_cell.length_a   1.000
_cell.length_b   1.000
_cell.length_c   1.000
_cell.angle_alpha   90.00
_cell.angle_beta   90.00
_cell.angle_gamma   90.00
#
_symmetry.space_group_name_H-M   'P 1'
#
loop_
_entity.id
_entity.type
_entity.pdbx_description
1 polymer ?
#
loop_
_entity_poly.entity_id
_entity_poly.type
_entity_poly.pdbx_seq_one_letter_code
_entity_poly.pdbx_strand_id
1 'polypeptide(L)'
;GTSIISERKAFDKAMQMLKESNIKINSIRLDRYYSFPCYTNLFPESKVYIIPRKDAKLGHGDHWYKIMNEFVHNTMNYLEEYFKRNNSESGWASDKKMFGWNIKQKRDDRINTAIFCRAIWHNLLNL
;
A
#
# COMPACT_ATOMS: atom_id res chain seq x y z
N GLY A 1 -12.38 8.07 -11.25
CA GLY A 1 -11.25 7.15 -11.42
C GLY A 1 -9.98 7.89 -11.09
N THR A 2 -9.13 7.33 -10.25
CA THR A 2 -7.76 7.80 -10.03
C THR A 2 -6.93 7.52 -11.28
N SER A 3 -6.06 8.45 -11.68
CA SER A 3 -5.18 8.22 -12.81
C SER A 3 -4.09 7.21 -12.40
N ILE A 4 -3.67 6.33 -13.32
CA ILE A 4 -2.62 5.33 -13.09
C ILE A 4 -1.33 5.97 -12.55
N ILE A 5 -1.03 7.19 -12.98
CA ILE A 5 0.12 7.99 -12.52
C ILE A 5 0.00 8.33 -11.03
N SER A 6 -1.20 8.62 -10.55
CA SER A 6 -1.44 8.94 -9.12
C SER A 6 -1.32 7.71 -8.22
N GLU A 7 -1.74 6.54 -8.70
CA GLU A 7 -1.65 5.28 -7.94
C GLU A 7 -0.22 4.80 -7.80
N ARG A 8 0.56 4.83 -8.89
CA ARG A 8 1.99 4.49 -8.83
C ARG A 8 2.75 5.42 -7.88
N LYS A 9 2.51 6.74 -7.96
CA LYS A 9 3.12 7.71 -7.03
C LYS A 9 2.75 7.42 -5.58
N ALA A 10 1.49 7.03 -5.31
CA ALA A 10 1.06 6.66 -3.97
C ALA A 10 1.75 5.38 -3.48
N PHE A 11 1.91 4.38 -4.35
CA PHE A 11 2.66 3.16 -4.06
C PHE A 11 4.13 3.45 -3.72
N ASP A 12 4.82 4.22 -4.55
CA ASP A 12 6.24 4.56 -4.35
C ASP A 12 6.44 5.31 -3.03
N LYS A 13 5.54 6.25 -2.71
CA LYS A 13 5.57 6.98 -1.42
C LYS A 13 5.30 6.06 -0.23
N ALA A 14 4.37 5.11 -0.36
CA ALA A 14 4.11 4.12 0.69
C ALA A 14 5.32 3.21 0.93
N MET A 15 6.02 2.79 -0.14
CA MET A 15 7.26 2.02 -0.01
C MET A 15 8.38 2.82 0.67
N GLN A 16 8.48 4.13 0.42
CA GLN A 16 9.43 4.99 1.14
C GLN A 16 9.09 5.05 2.64
N MET A 17 7.82 5.31 2.98
CA MET A 17 7.36 5.31 4.38
C MET A 17 7.65 3.97 5.07
N LEU A 18 7.47 2.86 4.35
CA LEU A 18 7.75 1.53 4.87
C LEU A 18 9.23 1.31 5.16
N LYS A 19 10.14 1.82 4.31
CA LYS A 19 11.59 1.77 4.54
C LYS A 19 12.01 2.58 5.76
N GLU A 20 11.36 3.70 6.00
CA GLU A 20 11.60 4.57 7.16
C GLU A 20 10.97 4.00 8.44
N SER A 21 10.05 3.06 8.31
CA SER A 21 9.35 2.42 9.43
C SER A 21 10.04 1.13 9.86
N ASN A 22 10.13 0.88 11.17
CA ASN A 22 10.64 -0.40 11.70
C ASN A 22 9.58 -1.53 11.65
N ILE A 23 8.77 -1.57 10.59
CA ILE A 23 7.64 -2.51 10.45
C ILE A 23 8.09 -3.70 9.60
N LYS A 24 8.09 -4.89 10.19
CA LYS A 24 8.30 -6.13 9.45
C LYS A 24 6.99 -6.59 8.80
N ILE A 25 6.99 -6.73 7.47
CA ILE A 25 5.83 -7.26 6.75
C ILE A 25 5.88 -8.78 6.77
N ASN A 26 4.89 -9.41 7.40
CA ASN A 26 4.76 -10.88 7.39
C ASN A 26 4.02 -11.39 6.16
N SER A 27 2.99 -10.67 5.71
CA SER A 27 2.23 -11.00 4.51
C SER A 27 1.74 -9.76 3.78
N ILE A 28 1.63 -9.85 2.46
CA ILE A 28 1.12 -8.78 1.60
C ILE A 28 0.22 -9.35 0.51
N ARG A 29 -0.81 -8.58 0.13
CA ARG A 29 -1.76 -8.93 -0.94
C ARG A 29 -1.63 -7.86 -2.01
N LEU A 30 -1.08 -8.24 -3.16
CA LEU A 30 -0.83 -7.29 -4.26
C LEU A 30 -2.01 -7.32 -5.22
N ASP A 31 -2.46 -6.12 -5.62
CA ASP A 31 -3.47 -6.01 -6.67
C ASP A 31 -2.94 -6.61 -7.99
N ARG A 32 -3.86 -7.00 -8.88
CA ARG A 32 -3.56 -7.53 -10.21
C ARG A 32 -2.57 -6.69 -10.99
N TYR A 33 -2.60 -5.35 -10.86
CA TYR A 33 -1.63 -4.47 -11.53
C TYR A 33 -0.18 -4.69 -11.04
N TYR A 34 -0.01 -5.11 -9.80
CA TYR A 34 1.29 -5.38 -9.17
C TYR A 34 1.64 -6.88 -9.15
N SER A 35 0.87 -7.74 -9.82
CA SER A 35 1.13 -9.19 -9.96
C SER A 35 2.28 -9.49 -10.94
N PHE A 36 3.47 -8.95 -10.68
CA PHE A 36 4.68 -9.21 -11.45
C PHE A 36 5.86 -9.58 -10.55
N PRO A 37 6.81 -10.37 -11.07
CA PRO A 37 8.02 -10.74 -10.32
C PRO A 37 8.79 -9.55 -9.76
N CYS A 38 8.84 -8.43 -10.50
CA CYS A 38 9.54 -7.23 -10.04
C CYS A 38 8.96 -6.62 -8.77
N TYR A 39 7.64 -6.73 -8.55
CA TYR A 39 6.98 -6.23 -7.34
C TYR A 39 7.00 -7.25 -6.21
N THR A 40 6.86 -8.55 -6.51
CA THR A 40 6.98 -9.59 -5.47
C THR A 40 8.36 -9.61 -4.86
N ASN A 41 9.40 -9.35 -5.67
CA ASN A 41 10.80 -9.30 -5.20
C ASN A 41 11.09 -8.13 -4.25
N LEU A 42 10.19 -7.16 -4.12
CA LEU A 42 10.29 -6.11 -3.08
C LEU A 42 10.05 -6.67 -1.68
N PHE A 43 9.48 -7.87 -1.57
CA PHE A 43 9.07 -8.49 -0.30
C PHE A 43 9.64 -9.92 -0.15
N PRO A 44 10.96 -10.11 -0.18
CA PRO A 44 11.58 -11.44 -0.24
C PRO A 44 11.32 -12.30 1.00
N GLU A 45 11.17 -11.68 2.17
CA GLU A 45 10.91 -12.37 3.45
C GLU A 45 9.41 -12.53 3.78
N SER A 46 8.53 -11.92 2.99
CA SER A 46 7.09 -11.89 3.27
C SER A 46 6.35 -12.93 2.45
N LYS A 47 5.21 -13.42 2.98
CA LYS A 47 4.25 -14.18 2.18
C LYS A 47 3.49 -13.24 1.24
N VAL A 48 3.63 -13.46 -0.07
CA VAL A 48 3.00 -12.60 -1.09
C VAL A 48 1.83 -13.33 -1.74
N TYR A 49 0.64 -12.73 -1.64
CA TYR A 49 -0.58 -13.20 -2.27
C TYR A 49 -0.91 -12.38 -3.52
N ILE A 50 -0.96 -13.04 -4.68
CA ILE A 50 -1.25 -12.44 -5.98
C ILE A 50 -2.25 -13.28 -6.77
N ILE A 51 -3.04 -12.66 -7.64
CA ILE A 51 -3.70 -13.39 -8.72
C ILE A 51 -2.74 -13.37 -9.92
N PRO A 52 -2.24 -14.53 -10.40
CA PRO A 52 -1.37 -14.57 -11.56
C PRO A 52 -2.05 -14.00 -12.80
N ARG A 53 -1.27 -13.28 -13.61
CA ARG A 53 -1.75 -12.81 -14.92
C ARG A 53 -1.77 -13.97 -15.91
N LYS A 54 -2.60 -13.84 -16.96
CA LYS A 54 -2.70 -14.84 -18.03
C LYS A 54 -1.36 -15.11 -18.74
N ASP A 55 -0.48 -14.11 -18.78
CA ASP A 55 0.85 -14.14 -19.39
C ASP A 55 1.99 -14.39 -18.38
N ALA A 56 1.68 -14.80 -17.15
CA ALA A 56 2.68 -15.09 -16.14
C ALA A 56 3.57 -16.29 -16.53
N LYS A 57 4.89 -16.09 -16.51
CA LYS A 57 5.89 -17.14 -16.77
C LYS A 57 6.53 -17.58 -15.44
N LEU A 58 7.01 -18.81 -15.36
CA LEU A 58 7.61 -19.36 -14.13
C LEU A 58 9.09 -18.99 -13.94
N GLY A 59 9.81 -18.65 -15.02
CA GLY A 59 11.27 -18.46 -15.04
C GLY A 59 11.79 -17.15 -14.43
N HIS A 60 11.24 -16.70 -13.31
CA HIS A 60 11.58 -15.41 -12.67
C HIS A 60 12.17 -15.57 -11.26
N GLY A 61 12.80 -16.71 -10.99
CA GLY A 61 13.47 -17.01 -9.72
C GLY A 61 12.64 -17.85 -8.76
N ASP A 62 13.31 -18.36 -7.73
CA ASP A 62 12.74 -19.32 -6.76
C ASP A 62 11.59 -18.71 -5.93
N HIS A 63 11.70 -17.44 -5.53
CA HIS A 63 10.64 -16.76 -4.77
C HIS A 63 9.33 -16.67 -5.58
N TRP A 64 9.42 -16.25 -6.84
CA TRP A 64 8.26 -16.21 -7.74
C TRP A 64 7.69 -17.61 -8.00
N TYR A 65 8.56 -18.59 -8.23
CA TYR A 65 8.14 -19.99 -8.42
C TYR A 65 7.37 -20.50 -7.19
N LYS A 66 7.85 -20.24 -5.96
CA LYS A 66 7.18 -20.61 -4.71
C LYS A 66 5.78 -20.00 -4.61
N ILE A 67 5.64 -18.71 -4.90
CA ILE A 67 4.33 -18.03 -4.89
C ILE A 67 3.36 -18.68 -5.88
N MET A 68 3.81 -18.91 -7.12
CA MET A 68 3.01 -19.53 -8.17
C MET A 68 2.66 -20.99 -7.82
N ASN A 69 3.61 -21.71 -7.23
CA ASN A 69 3.42 -23.09 -6.80
C ASN A 69 2.39 -23.20 -5.68
N GLU A 70 2.46 -22.30 -4.68
CA GLU A 70 1.49 -22.20 -3.59
C GLU A 70 0.08 -21.88 -4.11
N PHE A 71 -0.03 -20.96 -5.07
CA PHE A 71 -1.31 -20.64 -5.72
C PHE A 71 -1.93 -21.86 -6.41
N VAL A 72 -1.15 -22.70 -7.08
CA VAL A 72 -1.64 -23.89 -7.78
C VAL A 72 -2.01 -25.03 -6.82
N HIS A 73 -1.18 -25.28 -5.81
CA HIS A 73 -1.38 -26.41 -4.89
C HIS A 73 -2.42 -26.14 -3.81
N ASN A 74 -2.65 -24.87 -3.46
CA ASN A 74 -3.57 -24.47 -2.39
C ASN A 74 -4.50 -23.33 -2.80
N THR A 75 -5.10 -23.45 -3.98
CA THR A 75 -5.87 -22.37 -4.62
C THR A 75 -6.95 -21.78 -3.73
N MET A 76 -7.75 -22.60 -3.04
CA MET A 76 -8.91 -22.11 -2.28
C MET A 76 -8.48 -21.28 -1.08
N ASN A 77 -7.56 -21.77 -0.25
CA ASN A 77 -7.07 -21.02 0.91
C ASN A 77 -6.26 -19.80 0.47
N TYR A 78 -5.54 -19.91 -0.65
CA TYR A 78 -4.80 -18.78 -1.21
C TYR A 78 -5.74 -17.65 -1.64
N LEU A 79 -6.85 -17.99 -2.31
CA LEU A 79 -7.87 -17.01 -2.70
C LEU A 79 -8.56 -16.41 -1.48
N GLU A 80 -8.87 -17.21 -0.47
CA GLU A 80 -9.42 -16.70 0.80
C GLU A 80 -8.49 -15.66 1.44
N GLU A 81 -7.19 -15.96 1.52
CA GLU A 81 -6.19 -15.00 1.98
C GLU A 81 -6.13 -13.76 1.12
N TYR A 82 -6.11 -13.91 -0.21
CA TYR A 82 -6.11 -12.79 -1.15
C TYR A 82 -7.30 -11.84 -0.93
N PHE A 83 -8.51 -12.39 -0.76
CA PHE A 83 -9.74 -11.59 -0.60
C PHE A 83 -9.85 -10.87 0.74
N LYS A 84 -9.03 -11.18 1.75
CA LYS A 84 -8.94 -10.36 2.98
C LYS A 84 -8.55 -8.90 2.70
N ARG A 85 -7.97 -8.60 1.53
CA ARG A 85 -7.74 -7.23 1.05
C ARG A 85 -9.02 -6.38 1.03
N ASN A 86 -10.18 -6.99 0.78
CA ASN A 86 -11.47 -6.30 0.75
C ASN A 86 -11.78 -5.60 2.08
N ASN A 87 -11.30 -6.12 3.21
CA ASN A 87 -11.47 -5.48 4.51
C ASN A 87 -10.71 -4.15 4.57
N SER A 88 -9.48 -4.10 4.06
CA SER A 88 -8.69 -2.87 3.98
C SER A 88 -9.31 -1.85 3.02
N GLU A 89 -9.83 -2.31 1.87
CA GLU A 89 -10.50 -1.44 0.89
C GLU A 89 -11.82 -0.88 1.43
N SER A 90 -12.59 -1.71 2.14
CA SER A 90 -13.84 -1.30 2.77
C SER A 90 -13.61 -0.30 3.90
N GLY A 91 -12.57 -0.53 4.73
CA GLY A 91 -12.16 0.42 5.77
C GLY A 91 -11.78 1.78 5.17
N TRP A 92 -10.96 1.77 4.12
CA TRP A 92 -10.58 2.98 3.40
C TRP A 92 -11.76 3.73 2.77
N ALA A 93 -12.73 3.01 2.21
CA ALA A 93 -13.96 3.59 1.68
C ALA A 93 -14.83 4.21 2.79
N SER A 94 -14.95 3.53 3.94
CA SER A 94 -15.65 4.04 5.11
C SER A 94 -15.04 5.34 5.62
N ASP A 95 -13.71 5.39 5.77
CA ASP A 95 -12.98 6.59 6.20
C ASP A 95 -13.19 7.75 5.22
N LYS A 96 -13.08 7.50 3.91
CA LYS A 96 -13.38 8.51 2.89
C LYS A 96 -14.80 9.06 3.05
N LYS A 97 -15.79 8.19 3.25
CA LYS A 97 -17.18 8.61 3.41
C LYS A 97 -17.36 9.45 4.68
N MET A 98 -16.74 9.04 5.79
CA MET A 98 -16.78 9.76 7.06
C MET A 98 -16.19 11.17 6.95
N PHE A 99 -15.12 11.35 6.17
CA PHE A 99 -14.48 12.65 5.98
C PHE A 99 -14.96 13.42 4.74
N GLY A 100 -16.18 13.14 4.25
CA GLY A 100 -16.79 13.90 3.15
C GLY A 100 -16.08 13.70 1.80
N TRP A 101 -15.76 12.44 1.49
CA TRP A 101 -14.99 11.99 0.31
C TRP A 101 -13.53 12.46 0.26
N ASN A 102 -13.05 13.12 1.31
CA ASN A 102 -11.69 13.64 1.41
C ASN A 102 -10.94 13.03 2.59
N ILE A 103 -9.81 12.37 2.37
CA ILE A 103 -8.97 11.91 3.49
C ILE A 103 -8.09 13.06 3.96
N LYS A 104 -8.24 13.45 5.24
CA LYS A 104 -7.36 14.43 5.87
C LYS A 104 -6.00 13.78 6.18
N GLN A 105 -5.11 13.71 5.19
CA GLN A 105 -3.70 13.39 5.45
C GLN A 105 -3.03 14.54 6.21
N LYS A 106 -2.15 14.20 7.17
CA LYS A 106 -1.13 15.13 7.66
C LYS A 106 -0.24 15.48 6.47
N ARG A 107 -0.43 16.68 5.93
CA ARG A 107 0.43 17.22 4.88
C ARG A 107 1.39 18.22 5.52
N ASP A 108 2.63 18.21 5.07
CA ASP A 108 3.68 19.07 5.61
C ASP A 108 3.33 20.56 5.44
N ASP A 109 2.65 20.92 4.34
CA ASP A 109 2.14 22.28 4.14
C ASP A 109 1.19 22.72 5.26
N ARG A 110 0.24 21.88 5.67
CA ARG A 110 -0.69 22.18 6.77
C ARG A 110 -0.02 22.22 8.13
N ILE A 111 0.98 21.36 8.36
CA ILE A 111 1.79 21.39 9.58
C ILE A 111 2.57 22.70 9.64
N ASN A 112 3.23 23.08 8.54
CA ASN A 112 4.00 24.31 8.43
C ASN A 112 3.11 25.55 8.59
N THR A 113 1.93 25.59 7.96
CA THR A 113 0.97 26.68 8.16
C THR A 113 0.50 26.76 9.61
N ALA A 114 0.21 25.64 10.27
CA ALA A 114 -0.20 25.64 11.67
C ALA A 114 0.94 26.14 12.60
N ILE A 115 2.18 25.72 12.35
CA ILE A 115 3.36 26.20 13.09
C ILE A 115 3.57 27.70 12.86
N PHE A 116 3.45 28.16 11.61
CA PHE A 116 3.58 29.57 11.24
C PHE A 116 2.52 30.45 11.89
N CYS A 117 1.24 30.05 11.81
CA CYS A 117 0.15 30.74 12.48
C CYS A 117 0.36 30.77 14.00
N ARG A 118 0.84 29.68 14.61
CA ARG A 118 1.18 29.63 16.03
C ARG A 118 2.32 30.59 16.38
N ALA A 119 3.37 30.67 15.56
CA ALA A 119 4.49 31.57 15.76
C ALA A 119 4.06 33.04 15.65
N ILE A 120 3.26 33.39 14.64
CA ILE A 120 2.67 34.72 14.50
C ILE A 120 1.81 35.07 15.71
N TRP A 121 0.95 34.16 16.14
CA TRP A 121 0.05 34.37 17.27
C TRP A 121 0.83 34.61 18.56
N HIS A 122 1.86 33.79 18.84
CA HIS A 122 2.75 34.01 19.99
C HIS A 122 3.47 35.36 19.92
N ASN A 123 3.94 35.79 18.76
CA ASN A 123 4.64 37.07 18.63
C ASN A 123 3.71 38.29 18.73
N LEU A 124 2.46 38.17 18.29
CA LEU A 124 1.48 39.27 18.35
C LEU A 124 0.83 39.40 19.73
N LEU A 125 0.66 38.30 20.46
CA LEU A 125 -0.10 38.28 21.72
C LEU A 125 0.75 38.05 22.98
N ASN A 126 2.07 37.86 22.84
CA ASN A 126 3.03 37.98 23.94
C ASN A 126 3.79 39.33 23.90
N LEU A 127 3.17 40.39 23.37
CA LEU A 127 3.46 41.79 23.72
C LEU A 127 2.63 42.18 24.94
#